data_AF-A0A7W1RQH1-F1
#
_entry.id   AF-A0A7W1RQH1-F1
#
_cell.length_a   1.000
_cell.length_b   1.000
_cell.length_c   1.000
_cell.angle_alpha   90.00
_cell.angle_beta   90.00
_cell.angle_gamma   90.00
#
_symmetry.space_group_name_H-M   'P 1'
#
loop_
_entity.id
_entity.type
_entity.pdbx_description
1 polymer ?
#
loop_
_entity_poly.entity_id
_entity_poly.type
_entity_poly.pdbx_seq_one_letter_code
_entity_poly.pdbx_strand_id
1 'polypeptide(L)'
;MLDLNHILLFVALASPVILLWRLQRLHGARPVGWTAAAIIVLLGSGISWLLAPSIAGFIGGGIWALLLLAPSLAERKIAVLLVEKRYRSARRLALVRRVLHPWNDPSQLSSLLRVLELARDGQLPAALERLATQRSETTSSGRAAMALTYALTENWAGLVEWCRRDLSVTNDPAVRTLYLRALGETGALKELTWDFAARSQSLEPRLTISPPDAQELLYLLAFCGRTRAVARLFRGVLARFPRAHQQLWIATAELAEGKMDAAVARLTKLRGRTRDAILEGSIARRLDRAHDFPIAHISPSTDKLLTRLIAETGTSPASPASRSPHRPVAVWAFILLNIVMFGAELALGGATNVRTLHRLGALEPDALLMGHQYWRLLSALFLHYGVLHILFNLYALYLLGPALERLIGSTRFALGYLLSGLGSSAGVVLLRAIGLTKADQLVGASGCVMGVIGISAGLLLRHRQTPLAGRRLREILAIVAFQTIFDLSTPQVSLAAHLSGFATGVLVGLVFAARGTA
;
A
#
# COMPACT_ATOMS: atom_id res chain seq x y z
N MET A 1 -0.49 21.55 -25.08
CA MET A 1 0.51 20.82 -24.25
C MET A 1 -0.05 20.72 -22.84
N LEU A 2 0.11 19.58 -22.17
CA LEU A 2 -0.22 19.46 -20.75
C LEU A 2 0.65 20.44 -19.96
N ASP A 3 0.02 21.42 -19.32
CA ASP A 3 0.71 22.43 -18.53
C ASP A 3 1.07 21.85 -17.15
N LEU A 4 2.37 21.72 -16.88
CA LEU A 4 2.88 21.22 -15.61
C LEU A 4 2.44 22.10 -14.44
N ASN A 5 2.34 23.41 -14.65
CA ASN A 5 1.84 24.33 -13.63
C ASN A 5 0.40 23.98 -13.26
N HIS A 6 -0.50 23.83 -14.23
CA HIS A 6 -1.87 23.39 -13.99
C HIS A 6 -1.95 22.03 -13.26
N ILE A 7 -1.16 21.03 -13.67
CA ILE A 7 -1.17 19.70 -13.05
C ILE A 7 -0.72 19.75 -11.59
N LEU A 8 0.38 20.44 -11.31
CA LEU A 8 0.89 20.56 -9.94
C LEU A 8 -0.09 21.32 -9.06
N LEU A 9 -0.75 22.36 -9.59
CA LEU A 9 -1.79 23.09 -8.88
C LEU A 9 -2.98 22.17 -8.55
N PHE A 10 -3.44 21.38 -9.53
CA PHE A 10 -4.51 20.41 -9.31
C PHE A 10 -4.17 19.43 -8.19
N VAL A 11 -2.98 18.82 -8.23
CA VAL A 11 -2.53 17.88 -7.20
C VAL A 11 -2.43 18.56 -5.82
N ALA A 12 -1.89 19.78 -5.78
CA ALA A 12 -1.76 20.56 -4.56
C ALA A 12 -3.11 20.97 -3.96
N LEU A 13 -4.18 21.07 -4.75
CA LEU A 13 -5.53 21.36 -4.25
C LEU A 13 -6.31 20.09 -3.89
N ALA A 14 -6.30 19.08 -4.77
CA ALA A 14 -7.11 17.88 -4.58
C ALA A 14 -6.57 16.97 -3.46
N SER A 15 -5.24 16.81 -3.36
CA SER A 15 -4.63 15.91 -2.36
C SER A 15 -4.91 16.34 -0.92
N PRO A 16 -4.76 17.62 -0.51
CA PRO A 16 -5.11 18.05 0.84
C PRO A 16 -6.61 17.94 1.15
N VAL A 17 -7.50 18.24 0.20
CA VAL A 17 -8.95 18.11 0.40
C VAL A 17 -9.32 16.65 0.69
N ILE A 18 -8.79 15.71 -0.10
CA ILE A 18 -8.99 14.27 0.13
C ILE A 18 -8.43 13.85 1.49
N LEU A 19 -7.25 14.36 1.87
CA LEU A 19 -6.65 14.08 3.17
C LEU A 19 -7.57 14.59 4.31
N LEU A 20 -8.02 15.84 4.27
CA LEU A 20 -8.91 16.43 5.26
C LEU A 20 -10.22 15.63 5.39
N TRP A 21 -10.82 15.26 4.27
CA TRP A 21 -12.02 14.41 4.26
C TRP A 21 -11.78 13.04 4.91
N ARG A 22 -10.62 12.42 4.69
CA ARG A 22 -10.23 11.17 5.37
C ARG A 22 -10.03 11.38 6.86
N LEU A 23 -9.35 12.46 7.26
CA LEU A 23 -9.07 12.76 8.65
C LEU A 23 -10.35 13.02 9.47
N GLN A 24 -11.39 13.59 8.85
CA GLN A 24 -12.70 13.78 9.48
C GLN A 24 -13.42 12.46 9.82
N ARG A 25 -13.06 11.36 9.17
CA ARG A 25 -13.65 10.03 9.37
C ARG A 25 -12.89 9.16 10.37
N LEU A 26 -11.78 9.67 10.91
CA LEU A 26 -11.03 8.97 11.96
C LEU A 26 -11.76 9.15 13.31
N HIS A 27 -12.11 8.03 13.94
CA HIS A 27 -12.58 8.02 15.32
C HIS A 27 -11.35 8.08 16.25
N GLY A 28 -11.13 9.20 16.93
CA GLY A 28 -9.99 9.41 17.84
C GLY A 28 -9.39 10.81 17.79
N ALA A 29 -8.20 10.98 18.37
CA ALA A 29 -7.48 12.25 18.34
C ALA A 29 -7.14 12.65 16.89
N ARG A 30 -7.61 13.83 16.46
CA ARG A 30 -7.34 14.35 15.13
C ARG A 30 -5.85 14.65 15.00
N PRO A 31 -5.14 14.15 13.97
CA PRO A 31 -3.73 14.44 13.80
C PRO A 31 -3.57 15.89 13.33
N VAL A 32 -3.48 16.81 14.30
CA VAL A 32 -3.44 18.27 14.09
C VAL A 32 -2.38 18.66 13.06
N GLY A 33 -1.22 17.99 13.06
CA GLY A 33 -0.15 18.32 12.13
C GLY A 33 -0.49 18.02 10.67
N TRP A 34 -1.16 16.90 10.37
CA TRP A 34 -1.58 16.59 9.00
C TRP A 34 -2.68 17.55 8.52
N THR A 35 -3.59 17.95 9.42
CA THR A 35 -4.59 18.98 9.15
C THR A 35 -3.94 20.34 8.85
N ALA A 36 -2.99 20.76 9.68
CA ALA A 36 -2.27 22.03 9.51
C ALA A 36 -1.48 22.04 8.19
N ALA A 37 -0.72 20.97 7.91
CA ALA A 37 0.01 20.82 6.65
C ALA A 37 -0.92 20.89 5.44
N ALA A 38 -2.07 20.22 5.48
CA ALA A 38 -3.07 20.28 4.42
C ALA A 38 -3.61 21.71 4.20
N ILE A 39 -3.95 22.43 5.27
CA ILE A 39 -4.42 23.82 5.19
C ILE A 39 -3.33 24.75 4.63
N ILE A 40 -2.08 24.60 5.06
CA ILE A 40 -0.95 25.40 4.55
C ILE A 40 -0.77 25.19 3.05
N VAL A 41 -0.86 23.95 2.56
CA VAL A 41 -0.79 23.65 1.13
C VAL A 41 -1.94 24.33 0.38
N LEU A 42 -3.18 24.25 0.89
CA LEU A 42 -4.34 24.87 0.25
C LEU A 42 -4.23 26.40 0.21
N LEU A 43 -3.87 27.04 1.33
CA LEU A 43 -3.69 28.48 1.40
C LEU A 43 -2.53 28.93 0.52
N GLY A 44 -1.38 28.25 0.56
CA GLY A 44 -0.23 28.57 -0.29
C GLY A 44 -0.55 28.41 -1.79
N SER A 45 -1.29 27.38 -2.16
CA SER A 45 -1.75 27.16 -3.53
C SER A 45 -2.77 28.22 -3.97
N GLY A 46 -3.72 28.58 -3.09
CA GLY A 46 -4.72 29.61 -3.38
C GLY A 46 -4.13 31.02 -3.49
N ILE A 47 -3.25 31.41 -2.55
CA ILE A 47 -2.56 32.70 -2.58
C ILE A 47 -1.67 32.80 -3.81
N SER A 48 -0.89 31.76 -4.12
CA SER A 48 -0.04 31.76 -5.32
C SER A 48 -0.86 31.81 -6.61
N TRP A 49 -2.04 31.17 -6.65
CA TRP A 49 -2.97 31.26 -7.78
C TRP A 49 -3.51 32.68 -7.97
N LEU A 50 -3.80 33.41 -6.89
CA LEU A 50 -4.27 34.81 -6.98
C LEU A 50 -3.16 35.79 -7.37
N LEU A 51 -1.95 35.61 -6.84
CA LEU A 51 -0.84 36.56 -7.02
C LEU A 51 0.00 36.31 -8.27
N ALA A 52 0.22 35.03 -8.61
CA ALA A 52 1.10 34.63 -9.71
C ALA A 52 0.59 33.36 -10.42
N PRO A 53 -0.55 33.44 -11.16
CA PRO A 53 -1.18 32.27 -11.77
C PRO A 53 -0.25 31.43 -12.65
N SER A 54 0.71 32.06 -13.32
CA SER A 54 1.67 31.41 -14.23
C SER A 54 2.64 30.46 -13.55
N ILE A 55 2.88 30.60 -12.25
CA ILE A 55 3.79 29.75 -11.47
C ILE A 55 3.15 29.14 -10.22
N ALA A 56 1.86 29.39 -10.00
CA ALA A 56 1.12 28.97 -8.81
C ALA A 56 1.22 27.47 -8.53
N GLY A 57 1.17 26.64 -9.56
CA GLY A 57 1.32 25.20 -9.44
C GLY A 57 2.71 24.76 -9.02
N PHE A 58 3.77 25.43 -9.47
CA PHE A 58 5.12 25.12 -8.99
C PHE A 58 5.28 25.45 -7.51
N ILE A 59 4.73 26.59 -7.07
CA ILE A 59 4.74 27.00 -5.66
C ILE A 59 3.89 26.03 -4.82
N GLY A 60 2.61 25.89 -5.15
CA GLY A 60 1.68 25.00 -4.44
C GLY A 60 2.13 23.54 -4.45
N GLY A 61 2.59 23.04 -5.60
CA GLY A 61 3.15 21.71 -5.78
C GLY A 61 4.45 21.49 -4.98
N GLY A 62 5.32 22.50 -4.88
CA GLY A 62 6.51 22.45 -4.04
C GLY A 62 6.16 22.35 -2.55
N ILE A 63 5.23 23.19 -2.08
CA ILE A 63 4.72 23.15 -0.69
C ILE A 63 4.06 21.79 -0.42
N TRP A 64 3.22 21.31 -1.33
CA TRP A 64 2.59 19.98 -1.26
C TRP A 64 3.62 18.85 -1.16
N ALA A 65 4.66 18.89 -2.01
CA ALA A 65 5.70 17.87 -2.03
C ALA A 65 6.47 17.84 -0.70
N LEU A 66 6.79 19.02 -0.15
CA LEU A 66 7.55 19.18 1.07
C LEU A 66 6.75 18.78 2.33
N LEU A 67 5.49 19.20 2.42
CA LEU A 67 4.69 19.07 3.64
C LEU A 67 3.82 17.82 3.68
N LEU A 68 3.44 17.26 2.53
CA LEU A 68 2.55 16.09 2.47
C LEU A 68 3.23 14.88 1.84
N LEU A 69 3.81 15.00 0.64
CA LEU A 69 4.38 13.85 -0.07
C LEU A 69 5.61 13.28 0.65
N ALA A 70 6.64 14.11 0.90
CA ALA A 70 7.88 13.66 1.50
C ALA A 70 7.69 13.06 2.91
N PRO A 71 6.91 13.66 3.83
CA PRO A 71 6.60 13.05 5.12
C PRO A 71 5.86 11.71 4.99
N SER A 72 4.92 11.60 4.05
CA SER A 72 4.19 10.34 3.79
C SER A 72 5.12 9.23 3.32
N LEU A 73 6.05 9.54 2.42
CA LEU A 73 7.06 8.59 1.94
C LEU A 73 8.04 8.21 3.07
N ALA A 74 8.44 9.17 3.90
CA ALA A 74 9.29 8.93 5.05
C ALA A 74 8.61 7.99 6.06
N GLU A 75 7.34 8.20 6.39
CA GLU A 75 6.58 7.31 7.29
C GLU A 75 6.51 5.87 6.77
N ARG A 76 6.18 5.70 5.48
CA ARG A 76 6.17 4.38 4.84
C ARG A 76 7.53 3.69 4.94
N LYS A 77 8.61 4.44 4.71
CA LYS A 77 9.97 3.89 4.78
C LYS A 77 10.41 3.60 6.21
N ILE A 78 10.04 4.42 7.19
CA ILE A 78 10.27 4.17 8.63
C ILE A 78 9.58 2.88 9.05
N ALA A 79 8.32 2.67 8.66
CA ALA A 79 7.59 1.43 8.95
C ALA A 79 8.28 0.19 8.38
N VAL A 80 8.79 0.27 7.14
CA VAL A 80 9.60 -0.82 6.55
C VAL A 80 10.88 -1.08 7.33
N LEU A 81 11.60 -0.02 7.73
CA LEU A 81 12.85 -0.16 8.49
C LEU A 81 12.62 -0.72 9.90
N LEU A 82 11.48 -0.44 10.53
CA LEU A 82 11.07 -1.02 11.81
C LEU A 82 10.83 -2.53 11.70
N VAL A 83 10.18 -2.98 10.62
CA VAL A 83 9.99 -4.40 10.28
C VAL A 83 11.31 -5.11 10.07
N GLU A 84 12.24 -4.45 9.38
CA GLU A 84 13.62 -4.92 9.17
C GLU A 84 14.50 -4.83 10.43
N LYS A 85 13.97 -4.32 11.57
CA LYS A 85 14.71 -4.09 12.83
C LYS A 85 15.92 -3.16 12.67
N ARG A 86 15.89 -2.27 11.67
CA ARG A 86 16.93 -1.28 11.36
C ARG A 86 16.67 0.05 12.09
N TYR A 87 16.66 0.00 13.41
CA TYR A 87 16.26 1.13 14.27
C TYR A 87 17.07 2.41 14.04
N ARG A 88 18.40 2.30 13.85
CA ARG A 88 19.27 3.45 13.57
C ARG A 88 18.88 4.19 12.28
N SER A 89 18.63 3.45 11.20
CA SER A 89 18.20 4.03 9.91
C SER A 89 16.81 4.63 10.02
N ALA A 90 15.88 3.95 10.70
CA ALA A 90 14.55 4.48 10.97
C ALA A 90 14.62 5.79 11.77
N ARG A 91 15.49 5.85 12.79
CA ARG A 91 15.70 7.05 13.63
C ARG A 91 16.22 8.23 12.83
N ARG A 92 17.23 8.02 11.97
CA ARG A 92 17.77 9.09 11.11
C ARG A 92 16.68 9.67 10.20
N LEU A 93 15.87 8.80 9.59
CA LEU A 93 14.76 9.25 8.74
C LEU A 93 13.65 9.93 9.53
N ALA A 94 13.36 9.46 10.75
CA ALA A 94 12.40 10.11 11.65
C ALA A 94 12.85 11.52 12.07
N LEU A 95 14.16 11.73 12.27
CA LEU A 95 14.73 13.05 12.55
C LEU A 95 14.62 13.99 11.34
N VAL A 96 14.86 13.51 10.12
CA VAL A 96 14.65 14.33 8.91
C VAL A 96 13.17 14.67 8.75
N ARG A 97 12.28 13.68 8.92
CA ARG A 97 10.82 13.90 8.86
C ARG A 97 10.37 14.95 9.87
N ARG A 98 10.97 14.97 11.06
CA ARG A 98 10.67 15.95 12.11
C ARG A 98 10.85 17.40 11.62
N VAL A 99 11.91 17.66 10.85
CA VAL A 99 12.18 18.99 10.29
C VAL A 99 11.10 19.38 9.28
N LEU A 100 10.67 18.43 8.45
CA LEU A 100 9.66 18.65 7.41
C LEU A 100 8.22 18.76 7.94
N HIS A 101 7.95 18.14 9.09
CA HIS A 101 6.60 18.03 9.65
C HIS A 101 6.63 18.12 11.19
N PRO A 102 6.90 19.31 11.76
CA PRO A 102 7.13 19.51 13.20
C PRO A 102 5.88 19.34 14.09
N TRP A 103 4.67 19.40 13.51
CA TRP A 103 3.42 19.48 14.27
C TRP A 103 2.88 18.15 14.84
N ASN A 104 3.52 17.01 14.51
CA ASN A 104 3.18 15.71 15.10
C ASN A 104 4.28 15.32 16.09
N ASP A 105 3.91 15.06 17.35
CA ASP A 105 4.78 14.82 18.52
C ASP A 105 6.26 14.54 18.17
N PRO A 106 7.04 15.61 17.91
CA PRO A 106 8.24 15.53 17.08
C PRO A 106 9.43 14.85 17.78
N SER A 107 9.37 14.65 19.09
CA SER A 107 10.47 14.06 19.88
C SER A 107 10.34 12.54 20.07
N GLN A 108 9.12 12.01 20.18
CA GLN A 108 8.89 10.71 20.81
C GLN A 108 9.20 9.51 19.91
N LEU A 109 8.81 9.50 18.63
CA LEU A 109 9.15 8.37 17.74
C LEU A 109 10.66 8.21 17.59
N SER A 110 11.39 9.32 17.45
CA SER A 110 12.86 9.28 17.36
C SER A 110 13.51 8.81 18.67
N SER A 111 12.89 9.13 19.81
CA SER A 111 13.31 8.70 21.14
C SER A 111 13.04 7.21 21.37
N LEU A 112 11.84 6.71 21.07
CA LEU A 112 11.50 5.29 21.14
C LEU A 112 12.37 4.45 20.20
N LEU A 113 12.66 4.94 18.99
CA LEU A 113 13.62 4.29 18.08
C LEU A 113 15.05 4.26 18.66
N ARG A 114 15.45 5.28 19.43
CA ARG A 114 16.73 5.28 20.14
C ARG A 114 16.73 4.26 21.29
N VAL A 115 15.63 4.12 22.03
CA VAL A 115 15.48 3.09 23.06
C VAL A 115 15.65 1.70 22.45
N LEU A 116 14.96 1.40 21.34
CA LEU A 116 15.09 0.13 20.64
C LEU A 116 16.51 -0.11 20.10
N GLU A 117 17.20 0.95 19.64
CA GLU A 117 18.61 0.88 19.25
C GLU A 117 19.50 0.50 20.44
N LEU A 118 19.37 1.19 21.57
CA LEU A 118 20.15 0.93 22.79
C LEU A 118 19.93 -0.49 23.32
N ALA A 119 18.66 -0.90 23.42
CA ALA A 119 18.31 -2.24 23.88
C ALA A 119 18.84 -3.33 22.95
N ARG A 120 18.75 -3.15 21.62
CA ARG A 120 19.35 -4.06 20.64
C ARG A 120 20.87 -4.15 20.80
N ASP A 121 21.52 -3.03 21.07
CA ASP A 121 22.98 -2.93 21.24
C ASP A 121 23.44 -3.37 22.66
N GLY A 122 22.55 -3.97 23.47
CA GLY A 122 22.86 -4.50 24.81
C GLY A 122 22.87 -3.48 25.94
N GLN A 123 22.53 -2.22 25.67
CA GLN A 123 22.55 -1.12 26.63
C GLN A 123 21.18 -0.96 27.31
N LEU A 124 20.68 -2.04 27.93
CA LEU A 124 19.36 -2.08 28.55
C LEU A 124 19.16 -1.01 29.65
N PRO A 125 20.09 -0.76 30.58
CA PRO A 125 19.92 0.27 31.61
C PRO A 125 19.66 1.67 31.02
N ALA A 126 20.47 2.07 30.01
CA ALA A 126 20.30 3.35 29.33
C ALA A 126 18.99 3.44 28.53
N ALA A 127 18.51 2.31 28.01
CA ALA A 127 17.21 2.25 27.33
C ALA A 127 16.06 2.47 28.32
N LEU A 128 16.11 1.82 29.49
CA LEU A 128 15.09 1.92 30.54
C LEU A 128 15.07 3.30 31.20
N GLU A 129 16.23 3.91 31.45
CA GLU A 129 16.33 5.28 31.98
C GLU A 129 15.61 6.28 31.06
N ARG A 130 15.83 6.18 29.75
CA ARG A 130 15.15 7.01 28.75
C ARG A 130 13.64 6.78 28.69
N LEU A 131 13.19 5.52 28.84
CA LEU A 131 11.76 5.22 28.92
C LEU A 131 11.15 5.81 30.18
N ALA A 132 11.88 5.79 31.31
CA ALA A 132 11.38 6.24 32.60
C ALA A 132 10.84 7.67 32.55
N THR A 133 11.52 8.57 31.82
CA THR A 133 11.13 9.98 31.68
C THR A 133 9.99 10.20 30.67
N GLN A 134 9.58 9.18 29.92
CA GLN A 134 8.57 9.26 28.86
C GLN A 134 7.27 8.53 29.21
N ARG A 135 7.24 7.73 30.27
CA ARG A 135 6.04 6.98 30.69
C ARG A 135 4.92 7.93 31.07
N SER A 136 3.72 7.66 30.54
CA SER A 136 2.51 8.43 30.83
C SER A 136 1.30 7.59 30.39
N GLU A 137 0.25 7.53 31.22
CA GLU A 137 -1.00 6.84 30.86
C GLU A 137 -1.92 7.71 29.99
N THR A 138 -1.69 9.03 30.00
CA THR A 138 -2.53 10.01 29.31
C THR A 138 -2.22 10.13 27.83
N THR A 139 -0.96 9.88 27.43
CA THR A 139 -0.50 10.03 26.05
C THR A 139 -0.28 8.67 25.38
N SER A 140 -0.61 8.56 24.08
CA SER A 140 -0.39 7.34 23.29
C SER A 140 1.06 6.87 23.32
N SER A 141 2.01 7.79 23.21
CA SER A 141 3.44 7.48 23.27
C SER A 141 3.93 7.16 24.67
N GLY A 142 3.35 7.77 25.71
CA GLY A 142 3.63 7.41 27.08
C GLY A 142 3.20 5.98 27.37
N ARG A 143 2.02 5.58 26.87
CA ARG A 143 1.54 4.19 26.94
C ARG A 143 2.44 3.25 26.14
N ALA A 144 2.92 3.67 24.97
CA ALA A 144 3.91 2.89 24.22
C ALA A 144 5.24 2.74 24.98
N ALA A 145 5.69 3.78 25.68
CA ALA A 145 6.89 3.72 26.52
C ALA A 145 6.70 2.78 27.73
N MET A 146 5.51 2.77 28.34
CA MET A 146 5.15 1.82 29.39
C MET A 146 5.16 0.39 28.88
N ALA A 147 4.49 0.11 27.75
CA ALA A 147 4.46 -1.21 27.14
C ALA A 147 5.86 -1.70 26.75
N LEU A 148 6.71 -0.82 26.20
CA LEU A 148 8.11 -1.14 25.90
C LEU A 148 8.94 -1.40 27.16
N THR A 149 8.67 -0.71 28.26
CA THR A 149 9.34 -0.96 29.54
C THR A 149 9.08 -2.40 29.98
N TYR A 150 7.81 -2.82 30.04
CA TYR A 150 7.45 -4.21 30.36
C TYR A 150 8.05 -5.21 29.38
N ALA A 151 8.06 -4.91 28.08
CA ALA A 151 8.60 -5.81 27.07
C ALA A 151 10.13 -5.97 27.15
N LEU A 152 10.86 -4.90 27.49
CA LEU A 152 12.32 -4.90 27.62
C LEU A 152 12.80 -5.48 28.95
N THR A 153 12.02 -5.34 30.02
CA THR A 153 12.26 -6.03 31.30
C THR A 153 11.62 -7.42 31.35
N GLU A 154 10.93 -7.81 30.28
CA GLU A 154 10.29 -9.11 30.10
C GLU A 154 9.21 -9.45 31.13
N ASN A 155 8.68 -8.42 31.78
CA ASN A 155 7.54 -8.52 32.66
C ASN A 155 6.24 -8.57 31.84
N TRP A 156 6.06 -9.65 31.08
CA TRP A 156 4.88 -9.89 30.23
C TRP A 156 3.59 -10.00 31.05
N ALA A 157 3.66 -10.63 32.23
CA ALA A 157 2.52 -10.72 33.14
C ALA A 157 2.06 -9.33 33.61
N GLY A 158 3.01 -8.45 33.94
CA GLY A 158 2.72 -7.05 34.30
C GLY A 158 2.13 -6.25 33.14
N LEU A 159 2.57 -6.48 31.91
CA LEU A 159 1.96 -5.87 30.71
C LEU A 159 0.51 -6.33 30.52
N VAL A 160 0.24 -7.62 30.69
CA VAL A 160 -1.13 -8.16 30.59
C VAL A 160 -2.02 -7.54 31.66
N GLU A 161 -1.54 -7.52 32.91
CA GLU A 161 -2.29 -6.97 34.04
C GLU A 161 -2.57 -5.47 33.86
N TRP A 162 -1.59 -4.69 33.41
CA TRP A 162 -1.79 -3.27 33.12
C TRP A 162 -2.84 -3.03 32.03
N CYS A 163 -2.80 -3.79 30.93
CA CYS A 163 -3.81 -3.68 29.87
C CYS A 163 -5.20 -4.13 30.32
N ARG A 164 -5.32 -5.11 31.22
CA ARG A 164 -6.62 -5.59 31.72
C ARG A 164 -7.33 -4.58 32.63
N ARG A 165 -6.57 -3.74 33.33
CA ARG A 165 -7.14 -2.66 34.17
C ARG A 165 -7.89 -1.62 33.33
N ASP A 166 -7.40 -1.33 32.14
CA ASP A 166 -8.06 -0.47 31.18
C ASP A 166 -7.82 -0.97 29.75
N LEU A 167 -8.74 -1.78 29.22
CA LEU A 167 -8.64 -2.31 27.86
C LEU A 167 -8.59 -1.21 26.80
N SER A 168 -9.00 0.03 27.12
CA SER A 168 -8.95 1.14 26.16
C SER A 168 -7.51 1.48 25.74
N VAL A 169 -6.50 1.19 26.58
CA VAL A 169 -5.07 1.37 26.24
C VAL A 169 -4.63 0.50 25.07
N THR A 170 -5.30 -0.64 24.85
CA THR A 170 -5.05 -1.54 23.72
C THR A 170 -5.59 -1.01 22.39
N ASN A 171 -6.30 0.13 22.40
CA ASN A 171 -6.64 0.84 21.17
C ASN A 171 -5.39 1.45 20.52
N ASP A 172 -4.32 1.71 21.28
CA ASP A 172 -3.05 2.14 20.72
C ASP A 172 -2.32 0.99 20.02
N PRO A 173 -2.00 1.09 18.71
CA PRO A 173 -1.40 -0.01 17.97
C PRO A 173 -0.09 -0.53 18.56
N ALA A 174 0.75 0.37 19.08
CA ALA A 174 2.05 0.00 19.67
C ALA A 174 1.87 -0.83 20.96
N VAL A 175 0.91 -0.46 21.80
CA VAL A 175 0.58 -1.20 23.03
C VAL A 175 -0.06 -2.53 22.66
N ARG A 176 -1.03 -2.52 21.74
CA ARG A 176 -1.76 -3.71 21.29
C ARG A 176 -0.84 -4.80 20.76
N THR A 177 0.09 -4.45 19.87
CA THR A 177 1.04 -5.43 19.32
C THR A 177 1.86 -6.08 20.43
N LEU A 178 2.29 -5.33 21.44
CA LEU A 178 3.02 -5.89 22.59
C LEU A 178 2.10 -6.68 23.55
N TYR A 179 0.86 -6.25 23.73
CA TYR A 179 -0.14 -6.93 24.55
C TYR A 179 -0.48 -8.32 23.99
N LEU A 180 -0.76 -8.43 22.69
CA LEU A 180 -1.01 -9.72 22.05
C LEU A 180 0.20 -10.66 22.14
N ARG A 181 1.43 -10.11 22.04
CA ARG A 181 2.63 -10.89 22.34
C ARG A 181 2.64 -11.35 23.80
N ALA A 182 2.35 -10.45 24.74
CA ALA A 182 2.36 -10.75 26.17
C ALA A 182 1.37 -11.86 26.53
N LEU A 183 0.15 -11.84 25.99
CA LEU A 183 -0.84 -12.93 26.15
C LEU A 183 -0.29 -14.28 25.67
N GLY A 184 0.46 -14.29 24.57
CA GLY A 184 1.13 -15.49 24.08
C GLY A 184 2.27 -15.95 25.00
N GLU A 185 3.13 -15.04 25.44
CA GLU A 185 4.26 -15.34 26.34
C GLU A 185 3.80 -15.80 27.74
N THR A 186 2.59 -15.42 28.17
CA THR A 186 1.96 -15.86 29.43
C THR A 186 1.05 -17.08 29.27
N GLY A 187 0.84 -17.59 28.06
CA GLY A 187 -0.01 -18.75 27.78
C GLY A 187 -1.53 -18.45 27.80
N ALA A 188 -1.94 -17.19 27.84
CA ALA A 188 -3.34 -16.75 27.78
C ALA A 188 -3.94 -16.86 26.35
N LEU A 189 -3.86 -18.05 25.74
CA LEU A 189 -4.21 -18.27 24.34
C LEU A 189 -5.68 -17.96 24.01
N LYS A 190 -6.62 -18.25 24.92
CA LYS A 190 -8.04 -17.97 24.70
C LYS A 190 -8.28 -16.47 24.50
N GLU A 191 -7.70 -15.65 25.37
CA GLU A 191 -7.77 -14.19 25.31
C GLU A 191 -7.07 -13.66 24.07
N LEU A 192 -5.85 -14.14 23.77
CA LEU A 192 -5.13 -13.81 22.54
C LEU A 192 -6.00 -14.03 21.29
N THR A 193 -6.67 -15.17 21.23
CA THR A 193 -7.51 -15.53 20.07
C THR A 193 -8.77 -14.67 20.01
N TRP A 194 -9.39 -14.37 21.15
CA TRP A 194 -10.60 -13.56 21.24
C TRP A 194 -10.33 -12.09 20.90
N ASP A 195 -9.29 -11.48 21.48
CA ASP A 195 -8.89 -10.09 21.20
C ASP A 195 -8.54 -9.92 19.72
N PHE A 196 -7.78 -10.87 19.15
CA PHE A 196 -7.50 -10.86 17.72
C PHE A 196 -8.80 -11.00 16.91
N ALA A 197 -9.69 -11.93 17.27
CA ALA A 197 -10.93 -12.19 16.55
C ALA A 197 -11.87 -10.98 16.54
N ALA A 198 -12.14 -10.40 17.72
CA ALA A 198 -13.01 -9.25 17.92
C ALA A 198 -12.58 -8.08 17.03
N ARG A 199 -11.26 -7.86 16.91
CA ARG A 199 -10.71 -6.83 16.01
C ARG A 199 -10.68 -7.27 14.56
N SER A 200 -10.41 -8.55 14.25
CA SER A 200 -10.38 -9.06 12.88
C SER A 200 -11.72 -8.96 12.16
N GLN A 201 -12.83 -8.99 12.91
CA GLN A 201 -14.16 -8.70 12.37
C GLN A 201 -14.31 -7.23 11.92
N SER A 202 -13.52 -6.32 12.49
CA SER A 202 -13.38 -4.92 12.07
C SER A 202 -12.24 -4.67 11.08
N LEU A 203 -11.31 -5.62 10.93
CA LEU A 203 -10.23 -5.55 9.95
C LEU A 203 -10.84 -5.74 8.55
N GLU A 204 -10.79 -4.70 7.74
CA GLU A 204 -11.26 -4.76 6.37
C GLU A 204 -10.54 -5.90 5.61
N PRO A 205 -11.25 -6.90 5.05
CA PRO A 205 -10.67 -8.21 4.72
C PRO A 205 -9.61 -8.26 3.58
N ARG A 206 -9.19 -7.11 3.00
CA ARG A 206 -8.04 -6.92 2.10
C ARG A 206 -7.43 -5.54 2.30
N LEU A 207 -7.08 -5.22 3.53
CA LEU A 207 -5.87 -4.42 3.66
C LEU A 207 -4.72 -5.32 3.20
N THR A 208 -3.87 -4.78 2.32
CA THR A 208 -2.45 -5.12 2.36
C THR A 208 -2.10 -5.17 3.85
N ILE A 209 -1.95 -6.37 4.42
CA ILE A 209 -1.88 -6.52 5.88
C ILE A 209 -0.77 -5.55 6.31
N SER A 210 -1.16 -4.51 7.05
CA SER A 210 -0.18 -3.50 7.44
C SER A 210 0.88 -4.23 8.25
N PRO A 211 2.15 -3.83 8.20
CA PRO A 211 3.16 -4.58 8.93
C PRO A 211 2.88 -4.83 10.43
N PRO A 212 2.19 -3.91 11.16
CA PRO A 212 1.70 -4.18 12.51
C PRO A 212 0.70 -5.35 12.57
N ASP A 213 -0.35 -5.34 11.75
CA ASP A 213 -1.38 -6.40 11.71
C ASP A 213 -0.76 -7.76 11.34
N ALA A 214 0.26 -7.76 10.47
CA ALA A 214 0.97 -8.98 10.07
C ALA A 214 1.80 -9.55 11.23
N GLN A 215 2.34 -8.68 12.08
CA GLN A 215 3.09 -9.06 13.28
C GLN A 215 2.15 -9.56 14.38
N GLU A 216 0.95 -9.00 14.52
CA GLU A 216 -0.09 -9.52 15.42
C GLU A 216 -0.55 -10.93 15.01
N LEU A 217 -0.80 -11.13 13.71
CA LEU A 217 -1.13 -12.45 13.15
C LEU A 217 0.02 -13.45 13.33
N LEU A 218 1.26 -13.01 13.21
CA LEU A 218 2.44 -13.84 13.48
C LEU A 218 2.42 -14.36 14.91
N TYR A 219 2.13 -13.51 15.91
CA TYR A 219 2.06 -13.93 17.30
C TYR A 219 0.95 -14.95 17.52
N LEU A 220 -0.26 -14.67 17.03
CA LEU A 220 -1.38 -15.60 17.11
C LEU A 220 -1.01 -16.97 16.52
N LEU A 221 -0.50 -17.01 15.29
CA LEU A 221 -0.16 -18.27 14.63
C LEU A 221 1.01 -19.01 15.29
N ALA A 222 2.01 -18.27 15.79
CA ALA A 222 3.15 -18.86 16.46
C ALA A 222 2.74 -19.49 17.80
N PHE A 223 2.05 -18.75 18.67
CA PHE A 223 1.61 -19.27 19.96
C PHE A 223 0.49 -20.33 19.85
N CYS A 224 -0.23 -20.38 18.73
CA CYS A 224 -1.16 -21.49 18.41
C CYS A 224 -0.51 -22.64 17.61
N GLY A 225 0.83 -22.73 17.53
CA GLY A 225 1.51 -23.89 16.92
C GLY A 225 1.27 -24.09 15.42
N ARG A 226 0.95 -23.03 14.67
CA ARG A 226 0.70 -23.11 13.21
C ARG A 226 1.99 -22.88 12.41
N THR A 227 3.00 -23.72 12.64
CA THR A 227 4.35 -23.60 12.07
C THR A 227 4.38 -23.39 10.55
N ARG A 228 3.59 -24.16 9.79
CA ARG A 228 3.51 -24.02 8.32
C ARG A 228 2.95 -22.66 7.89
N ALA A 229 1.99 -22.12 8.63
CA ALA A 229 1.39 -20.82 8.37
C ALA A 229 2.37 -19.68 8.71
N VAL A 230 3.08 -19.79 9.84
CA VAL A 230 4.16 -18.86 10.20
C VAL A 230 5.26 -18.82 9.13
N ALA A 231 5.74 -19.98 8.68
CA ALA A 231 6.72 -20.05 7.60
C ALA A 231 6.20 -19.43 6.28
N ARG A 232 4.89 -19.55 6.00
CA ARG A 232 4.25 -18.91 4.85
C ARG A 232 4.21 -17.39 4.98
N LEU A 233 3.93 -16.84 6.17
CA LEU A 233 3.99 -15.40 6.41
C LEU A 233 5.38 -14.82 6.07
N PHE A 234 6.45 -15.52 6.45
CA PHE A 234 7.83 -15.13 6.15
C PHE A 234 8.25 -15.30 4.68
N ARG A 235 7.48 -16.04 3.87
CA ARG A 235 7.63 -16.03 2.40
C ARG A 235 6.79 -14.94 1.73
N GLY A 236 5.78 -14.43 2.43
CA GLY A 236 4.83 -13.43 1.94
C GLY A 236 5.06 -12.06 2.57
N VAL A 237 4.07 -11.59 3.34
CA VAL A 237 3.99 -10.23 3.87
C VAL A 237 5.16 -9.89 4.81
N LEU A 238 5.68 -10.88 5.54
CA LEU A 238 6.78 -10.71 6.49
C LEU A 238 8.15 -11.10 5.93
N ALA A 239 8.31 -11.19 4.60
CA ALA A 239 9.58 -11.56 3.98
C ALA A 239 10.76 -10.64 4.34
N ARG A 240 10.48 -9.38 4.71
CA ARG A 240 11.48 -8.39 5.14
C ARG A 240 11.93 -8.54 6.60
N PHE A 241 11.31 -9.42 7.40
CA PHE A 241 11.80 -9.70 8.75
C PHE A 241 13.23 -10.27 8.68
N PRO A 242 14.16 -9.85 9.55
CA PRO A 242 15.50 -10.43 9.59
C PRO A 242 15.45 -11.94 9.77
N ARG A 243 16.31 -12.69 9.06
CA ARG A 243 16.31 -14.16 9.08
C ARG A 243 16.36 -14.74 10.49
N ALA A 244 17.17 -14.15 11.37
CA ALA A 244 17.27 -14.55 12.77
C ALA A 244 15.93 -14.43 13.53
N HIS A 245 15.22 -13.31 13.34
CA HIS A 245 13.87 -13.12 13.89
C HIS A 245 12.86 -14.12 13.29
N GLN A 246 12.94 -14.40 11.98
CA GLN A 246 12.09 -15.42 11.35
C GLN A 246 12.29 -16.81 12.01
N GLN A 247 13.55 -17.19 12.24
CA GLN A 247 13.89 -18.48 12.86
C GLN A 247 13.38 -18.57 14.31
N LEU A 248 13.48 -17.50 15.11
CA LEU A 248 12.92 -17.44 16.47
C LEU A 248 11.41 -17.72 16.47
N TRP A 249 10.66 -17.06 15.60
CA TRP A 249 9.21 -17.22 15.58
C TRP A 249 8.75 -18.55 14.99
N ILE A 250 9.52 -19.12 14.05
CA ILE A 250 9.30 -20.51 13.61
C ILE A 250 9.55 -21.48 14.77
N ALA A 251 10.63 -21.32 15.53
CA ALA A 251 10.90 -22.15 16.71
C ALA A 251 9.81 -22.01 17.79
N THR A 252 9.30 -20.79 18.02
CA THR A 252 8.15 -20.56 18.92
C THR A 252 6.93 -21.38 18.46
N ALA A 253 6.66 -21.40 17.16
CA ALA A 253 5.57 -22.20 16.61
C ALA A 253 5.81 -23.70 16.73
N GLU A 254 7.05 -24.16 16.53
CA GLU A 254 7.45 -25.55 16.70
C GLU A 254 7.27 -26.00 18.17
N LEU A 255 7.69 -25.18 19.15
CA LEU A 255 7.45 -25.44 20.58
C LEU A 255 5.95 -25.55 20.88
N ALA A 256 5.15 -24.56 20.45
CA ALA A 256 3.70 -24.56 20.66
C ALA A 256 2.97 -25.73 19.96
N GLU A 257 3.53 -26.26 18.87
CA GLU A 257 3.04 -27.44 18.15
C GLU A 257 3.47 -28.76 18.82
N GLY A 258 4.35 -28.72 19.82
CA GLY A 258 4.92 -29.91 20.48
C GLY A 258 6.16 -30.51 19.79
N LYS A 259 6.75 -29.81 18.81
CA LYS A 259 7.96 -30.22 18.08
C LYS A 259 9.23 -29.68 18.75
N MET A 260 9.44 -30.06 20.00
CA MET A 260 10.51 -29.50 20.84
C MET A 260 11.91 -29.68 20.23
N ASP A 261 12.26 -30.89 19.79
CA ASP A 261 13.61 -31.17 19.26
C ASP A 261 13.97 -30.29 18.06
N ALA A 262 13.01 -30.11 17.14
CA ALA A 262 13.19 -29.24 15.97
C ALA A 262 13.40 -27.78 16.39
N ALA A 263 12.62 -27.31 17.36
CA ALA A 263 12.73 -25.94 17.87
C ALA A 263 14.06 -25.70 18.59
N VAL A 264 14.46 -26.61 19.48
CA VAL A 264 15.73 -26.54 20.23
C VAL A 264 16.91 -26.56 19.27
N ALA A 265 16.94 -27.48 18.29
CA ALA A 265 17.99 -27.53 17.29
C ALA A 265 18.10 -26.19 16.50
N ARG A 266 16.95 -25.60 16.14
CA ARG A 266 16.90 -24.30 15.43
C ARG A 266 17.43 -23.16 16.28
N LEU A 267 17.01 -23.07 17.55
CA LEU A 267 17.41 -22.02 18.48
C LEU A 267 18.89 -22.13 18.87
N THR A 268 19.39 -23.33 19.14
CA THR A 268 20.81 -23.58 19.44
C THR A 268 21.71 -23.18 18.27
N LYS A 269 21.29 -23.44 17.02
CA LYS A 269 22.02 -22.97 15.83
C LYS A 269 22.04 -21.44 15.72
N LEU A 270 21.04 -20.76 16.26
CA LEU A 270 20.91 -19.30 16.18
C LEU A 270 21.65 -18.56 17.31
N ARG A 271 21.71 -19.17 18.50
CA ARG A 271 22.40 -18.65 19.69
C ARG A 271 23.84 -18.26 19.36
N GLY A 272 24.26 -17.08 19.83
CA GLY A 272 25.59 -16.51 19.59
C GLY A 272 25.87 -16.03 18.16
N ARG A 273 24.93 -16.17 17.21
CA ARG A 273 25.10 -15.70 15.81
C ARG A 273 24.47 -14.35 15.52
N THR A 274 23.74 -13.77 16.49
CA THR A 274 23.12 -12.46 16.37
C THR A 274 23.85 -11.43 17.24
N ARG A 275 23.90 -10.18 16.77
CA ARG A 275 24.36 -9.02 17.56
C ARG A 275 23.21 -8.27 18.23
N ASP A 276 21.98 -8.74 18.03
CA ASP A 276 20.77 -8.19 18.64
C ASP A 276 20.57 -8.82 20.03
N ALA A 277 20.89 -8.06 21.08
CA ALA A 277 20.82 -8.53 22.46
C ALA A 277 19.39 -8.88 22.90
N ILE A 278 18.37 -8.18 22.38
CA ILE A 278 16.95 -8.49 22.65
C ILE A 278 16.60 -9.87 22.08
N LEU A 279 17.07 -10.12 20.85
CA LEU A 279 16.87 -11.42 20.20
C LEU A 279 17.63 -12.52 20.93
N GLU A 280 18.88 -12.28 21.30
CA GLU A 280 19.71 -13.25 22.02
C GLU A 280 19.07 -13.67 23.36
N GLY A 281 18.58 -12.70 24.15
CA GLY A 281 17.82 -13.00 25.37
C GLY A 281 16.56 -13.82 25.09
N SER A 282 15.82 -13.48 24.02
CA SER A 282 14.61 -14.22 23.62
C SER A 282 14.91 -15.66 23.19
N ILE A 283 16.07 -15.91 22.58
CA ILE A 283 16.56 -17.26 22.23
C ILE A 283 16.91 -18.04 23.49
N ALA A 284 17.73 -17.45 24.37
CA ALA A 284 18.19 -18.09 25.61
C ALA A 284 17.01 -18.58 26.44
N ARG A 285 16.02 -17.72 26.71
CA ARG A 285 14.85 -18.11 27.51
C ARG A 285 13.99 -19.20 26.89
N ARG A 286 13.86 -19.21 25.55
CA ARG A 286 13.09 -20.27 24.87
C ARG A 286 13.81 -21.60 24.93
N LEU A 287 15.14 -21.60 24.95
CA LEU A 287 15.93 -22.80 25.22
C LEU A 287 15.76 -23.24 26.67
N ASP A 288 15.87 -22.32 27.62
CA ASP A 288 15.75 -22.62 29.06
C ASP A 288 14.35 -23.18 29.41
N ARG A 289 13.30 -22.62 28.81
CA ARG A 289 11.89 -23.02 29.02
C ARG A 289 11.36 -23.98 27.97
N ALA A 290 12.20 -24.62 27.16
CA ALA A 290 11.73 -25.44 26.04
C ALA A 290 10.81 -26.59 26.50
N HIS A 291 11.15 -27.23 27.61
CA HIS A 291 10.41 -28.35 28.20
C HIS A 291 9.07 -27.91 28.81
N ASP A 292 9.03 -26.71 29.40
CA ASP A 292 7.83 -26.15 30.05
C ASP A 292 7.03 -25.25 29.10
N PHE A 293 7.35 -25.25 27.81
CA PHE A 293 6.66 -24.41 26.85
C PHE A 293 5.24 -24.94 26.63
N PRO A 294 4.19 -24.13 26.84
CA PRO A 294 2.82 -24.62 26.74
C PRO A 294 2.50 -25.12 25.32
N ILE A 295 2.09 -26.38 25.22
CA ILE A 295 1.52 -26.92 23.97
C ILE A 295 0.17 -26.25 23.74
N ALA A 296 -0.08 -25.81 22.50
CA ALA A 296 -1.28 -25.08 22.17
C ALA A 296 -2.53 -25.99 22.19
N HIS A 297 -3.34 -25.87 23.23
CA HIS A 297 -4.68 -26.47 23.28
C HIS A 297 -5.70 -25.56 22.59
N ILE A 298 -6.04 -25.90 21.34
CA ILE A 298 -6.85 -25.05 20.47
C ILE A 298 -8.30 -25.51 20.51
N SER A 299 -9.21 -24.61 20.89
CA SER A 299 -10.64 -24.89 20.86
C SER A 299 -11.17 -25.00 19.42
N PRO A 300 -12.30 -25.70 19.16
CA PRO A 300 -12.87 -25.81 17.83
C PRO A 300 -13.21 -24.45 17.18
N SER A 301 -13.63 -23.46 17.97
CA SER A 301 -13.91 -22.10 17.48
C SER A 301 -12.62 -21.37 17.09
N THR A 302 -11.56 -21.50 17.89
CA THR A 302 -10.23 -20.99 17.55
C THR A 302 -9.69 -21.64 16.29
N ASP A 303 -9.83 -22.96 16.14
CA ASP A 303 -9.33 -23.67 14.97
C ASP A 303 -10.05 -23.24 13.67
N LYS A 304 -11.37 -23.05 13.73
CA LYS A 304 -12.15 -22.47 12.63
C LYS A 304 -11.64 -21.08 12.25
N LEU A 305 -11.40 -20.21 13.23
CA LEU A 305 -10.84 -18.87 12.99
C LEU A 305 -9.46 -18.96 12.33
N LEU A 306 -8.54 -19.75 12.89
CA LEU A 306 -7.20 -19.93 12.35
C LEU A 306 -7.23 -20.47 10.91
N THR A 307 -8.07 -21.47 10.65
CA THR A 307 -8.26 -22.05 9.31
C THR A 307 -8.75 -20.99 8.32
N ARG A 308 -9.74 -20.19 8.71
CA ARG A 308 -10.22 -19.05 7.92
C ARG A 308 -9.10 -18.05 7.64
N LEU A 309 -8.36 -17.62 8.67
CA LEU A 309 -7.27 -16.65 8.53
C LEU A 309 -6.12 -17.20 7.66
N ILE A 310 -5.78 -18.48 7.79
CA ILE A 310 -4.77 -19.14 6.95
C ILE A 310 -5.23 -19.23 5.49
N ALA A 311 -6.52 -19.47 5.26
CA ALA A 311 -7.10 -19.46 3.91
C ALA A 311 -7.13 -18.04 3.33
N GLU A 312 -7.51 -17.02 4.10
CA GLU A 312 -7.54 -15.62 3.68
C GLU A 312 -6.12 -15.08 3.39
N THR A 313 -5.15 -15.43 4.25
CA THR A 313 -3.73 -15.08 4.03
C THR A 313 -3.06 -15.92 2.96
N GLY A 314 -3.57 -17.12 2.66
CA GLY A 314 -3.11 -18.00 1.58
C GLY A 314 -3.72 -17.70 0.22
N THR A 315 -4.93 -17.11 0.18
CA THR A 315 -5.62 -16.66 -1.04
C THR A 315 -5.28 -15.22 -1.42
N SER A 316 -4.81 -14.42 -0.46
CA SER A 316 -4.04 -13.22 -0.78
C SER A 316 -2.81 -13.69 -1.57
N PRO A 317 -2.63 -13.28 -2.84
CA PRO A 317 -1.51 -13.75 -3.62
C PRO A 317 -0.26 -13.47 -2.80
N ALA A 318 0.50 -14.53 -2.53
CA ALA A 318 1.82 -14.42 -1.95
C ALA A 318 2.50 -13.20 -2.57
N SER A 319 3.13 -12.37 -1.73
CA SER A 319 4.09 -11.38 -2.19
C SER A 319 4.90 -11.99 -3.34
N PRO A 320 5.13 -11.28 -4.46
CA PRO A 320 5.47 -11.81 -5.81
C PRO A 320 6.68 -12.75 -5.92
N ALA A 321 7.30 -13.14 -4.81
CA ALA A 321 8.43 -14.04 -4.69
C ALA A 321 8.10 -15.54 -4.75
N SER A 322 6.83 -16.00 -4.68
CA SER A 322 6.55 -17.45 -4.62
C SER A 322 5.49 -17.99 -5.59
N ARG A 323 5.08 -17.23 -6.62
CA ARG A 323 4.51 -17.81 -7.85
C ARG A 323 5.60 -17.72 -8.90
N SER A 324 5.71 -18.70 -9.80
CA SER A 324 6.58 -18.58 -10.98
C SER A 324 6.43 -17.17 -11.55
N PRO A 325 7.53 -16.42 -11.80
CA PRO A 325 7.44 -15.03 -12.18
C PRO A 325 6.89 -14.99 -13.60
N HIS A 326 5.57 -15.00 -13.76
CA HIS A 326 4.97 -14.40 -14.92
C HIS A 326 5.29 -12.92 -14.79
N ARG A 327 6.48 -12.57 -15.32
CA ARG A 327 6.89 -11.21 -15.58
C ARG A 327 5.73 -10.57 -16.34
N PRO A 328 5.35 -9.33 -16.04
CA PRO A 328 4.24 -8.67 -16.72
C PRO A 328 4.69 -8.29 -18.13
N VAL A 329 4.83 -9.29 -19.01
CA VAL A 329 5.42 -9.19 -20.35
C VAL A 329 4.58 -8.26 -21.21
N ALA A 330 3.24 -8.35 -21.13
CA ALA A 330 2.37 -7.50 -21.93
C ALA A 330 2.47 -6.03 -21.51
N VAL A 331 2.49 -5.74 -20.19
CA VAL A 331 2.73 -4.38 -19.69
C VAL A 331 4.04 -3.82 -20.21
N TRP A 332 5.14 -4.56 -20.08
CA TRP A 332 6.45 -4.09 -20.55
C TRP A 332 6.52 -3.96 -22.07
N ALA A 333 5.86 -4.84 -22.82
CA ALA A 333 5.76 -4.75 -24.26
C ALA A 333 5.03 -3.47 -24.69
N PHE A 334 3.90 -3.14 -24.05
CA PHE A 334 3.20 -1.88 -24.34
C PHE A 334 4.01 -0.65 -23.89
N ILE A 335 4.70 -0.70 -22.75
CA ILE A 335 5.60 0.40 -22.34
C ILE A 335 6.66 0.63 -23.41
N LEU A 336 7.33 -0.43 -23.86
CA LEU A 336 8.35 -0.34 -24.90
C LEU A 336 7.77 0.18 -26.22
N LEU A 337 6.62 -0.32 -26.65
CA LEU A 337 5.96 0.11 -27.89
C LEU A 337 5.62 1.61 -27.85
N ASN A 338 5.09 2.10 -26.73
CA ASN A 338 4.81 3.53 -26.55
C ASN A 338 6.09 4.37 -26.58
N ILE A 339 7.19 3.90 -25.97
CA ILE A 339 8.49 4.59 -26.04
C ILE A 339 9.02 4.64 -27.47
N VAL A 340 8.91 3.55 -28.22
CA VAL A 340 9.35 3.48 -29.62
C VAL A 340 8.53 4.43 -30.49
N MET A 341 7.20 4.42 -30.35
CA MET A 341 6.33 5.33 -31.11
C MET A 341 6.59 6.79 -30.76
N PHE A 342 6.84 7.10 -29.48
CA PHE A 342 7.25 8.44 -29.07
C PHE A 342 8.60 8.87 -29.67
N GLY A 343 9.55 7.93 -29.78
CA GLY A 343 10.79 8.15 -30.52
C GLY A 343 10.55 8.51 -31.99
N ALA A 344 9.59 7.85 -32.64
CA ALA A 344 9.18 8.18 -34.00
C ALA A 344 8.52 9.56 -34.10
N GLU A 345 7.68 9.94 -33.13
CA GLU A 345 7.10 11.29 -33.05
C GLU A 345 8.19 12.37 -32.97
N LEU A 346 9.20 12.16 -32.14
CA LEU A 346 10.34 13.08 -32.01
C LEU A 346 11.14 13.17 -33.32
N ALA A 347 11.40 12.04 -33.98
CA ALA A 347 12.19 12.00 -35.21
C ALA A 347 11.47 12.62 -36.43
N LEU A 348 10.14 12.55 -36.49
CA LEU A 348 9.34 12.92 -37.67
C LEU A 348 8.69 14.32 -37.56
N GLY A 349 9.21 15.18 -36.69
CA GLY A 349 8.81 16.59 -36.58
C GLY A 349 8.34 17.04 -35.21
N GLY A 350 8.43 16.17 -34.19
CA GLY A 350 8.21 16.51 -32.78
C GLY A 350 6.88 16.02 -32.22
N ALA A 351 6.90 15.57 -30.95
CA ALA A 351 5.74 15.03 -30.24
C ALA A 351 4.65 16.06 -29.86
N THR A 352 4.85 17.34 -30.17
CA THR A 352 3.85 18.40 -29.98
C THR A 352 3.33 18.96 -31.30
N ASN A 353 3.81 18.43 -32.44
CA ASN A 353 3.42 18.87 -33.77
C ASN A 353 2.17 18.11 -34.24
N VAL A 354 1.05 18.83 -34.33
CA VAL A 354 -0.26 18.31 -34.74
C VAL A 354 -0.21 17.65 -36.13
N ARG A 355 0.61 18.16 -37.06
CA ARG A 355 0.76 17.57 -38.40
C ARG A 355 1.52 16.25 -38.36
N THR A 356 2.53 16.14 -37.49
CA THR A 356 3.26 14.89 -37.27
C THR A 356 2.32 13.84 -36.68
N LEU A 357 1.54 14.20 -35.65
CA LEU A 357 0.56 13.30 -35.05
C LEU A 357 -0.53 12.87 -36.05
N HIS A 358 -1.02 13.80 -36.88
CA HIS A 358 -1.95 13.48 -37.97
C HIS A 358 -1.39 12.40 -38.91
N ARG A 359 -0.14 12.56 -39.38
CA ARG A 359 0.54 11.62 -40.28
C ARG A 359 0.76 10.25 -39.63
N LEU A 360 1.09 10.25 -38.33
CA LEU A 360 1.34 9.03 -37.56
C LEU A 360 0.07 8.30 -37.13
N GLY A 361 -1.11 8.90 -37.33
CA GLY A 361 -2.38 8.24 -37.08
C GLY A 361 -3.08 8.63 -35.79
N ALA A 362 -2.98 9.90 -35.39
CA ALA A 362 -3.86 10.44 -34.36
C ALA A 362 -5.33 10.19 -34.71
N LEU A 363 -6.16 9.96 -33.70
CA LEU A 363 -7.58 9.74 -33.91
C LEU A 363 -8.23 11.09 -34.24
N GLU A 364 -8.76 11.17 -35.44
CA GLU A 364 -9.48 12.33 -35.96
C GLU A 364 -10.83 11.82 -36.48
N PRO A 365 -11.94 12.15 -35.79
CA PRO A 365 -13.26 11.61 -36.12
C PRO A 365 -13.66 11.84 -37.57
N ASP A 366 -13.38 13.01 -38.14
CA ASP A 366 -13.72 13.32 -39.54
C ASP A 366 -12.89 12.49 -40.54
N ALA A 367 -11.58 12.33 -40.29
CA ALA A 367 -10.72 11.48 -41.11
C ALA A 367 -11.14 9.99 -41.07
N LEU A 368 -11.73 9.55 -39.95
CA LEU A 368 -12.26 8.21 -39.81
C LEU A 368 -13.63 8.05 -40.50
N LEU A 369 -14.58 8.95 -40.22
CA LEU A 369 -15.96 8.84 -40.70
C LEU A 369 -16.10 9.15 -42.19
N MET A 370 -15.41 10.21 -42.67
CA MET A 370 -15.46 10.64 -44.07
C MET A 370 -14.31 10.06 -44.89
N GLY A 371 -13.13 9.93 -44.28
CA GLY A 371 -11.92 9.46 -44.96
C GLY A 371 -11.67 7.95 -44.87
N HIS A 372 -12.54 7.19 -44.19
CA HIS A 372 -12.44 5.74 -43.99
C HIS A 372 -11.11 5.27 -43.35
N GLN A 373 -10.43 6.12 -42.59
CA GLN A 373 -9.13 5.83 -41.98
C GLN A 373 -9.27 5.07 -40.65
N TYR A 374 -9.91 3.90 -40.66
CA TYR A 374 -10.25 3.11 -39.46
C TYR A 374 -9.03 2.67 -38.63
N TRP A 375 -7.87 2.55 -39.25
CA TRP A 375 -6.61 2.22 -38.59
C TRP A 375 -6.23 3.23 -37.49
N ARG A 376 -6.75 4.48 -37.58
CA ARG A 376 -6.60 5.52 -36.56
C ARG A 376 -7.18 5.16 -35.20
N LEU A 377 -8.14 4.24 -35.14
CA LEU A 377 -8.68 3.72 -33.87
C LEU A 377 -7.59 3.03 -33.04
N LEU A 378 -6.66 2.34 -33.71
CA LEU A 378 -5.59 1.55 -33.09
C LEU A 378 -4.29 2.35 -32.95
N SER A 379 -3.86 3.08 -34.00
CA SER A 379 -2.59 3.80 -33.96
C SER A 379 -2.57 4.90 -32.90
N ALA A 380 -3.69 5.61 -32.70
CA ALA A 380 -3.80 6.70 -31.74
C ALA A 380 -3.52 6.27 -30.29
N LEU A 381 -3.70 4.98 -29.97
CA LEU A 381 -3.44 4.42 -28.64
C LEU A 381 -1.96 4.48 -28.23
N PHE A 382 -1.06 4.61 -29.21
CA PHE A 382 0.39 4.58 -29.00
C PHE A 382 1.09 5.93 -29.21
N LEU A 383 0.35 6.96 -29.64
CA LEU A 383 0.85 8.31 -29.85
C LEU A 383 0.66 9.17 -28.60
N HIS A 384 1.53 10.15 -28.36
CA HIS A 384 1.46 11.01 -27.19
C HIS A 384 1.83 12.47 -27.50
N TYR A 385 0.96 13.38 -27.08
CA TYR A 385 1.22 14.83 -27.15
C TYR A 385 2.21 15.29 -26.05
N GLY A 386 3.51 15.19 -26.31
CA GLY A 386 4.59 15.71 -25.45
C GLY A 386 5.04 14.80 -24.30
N VAL A 387 6.18 15.16 -23.69
CA VAL A 387 6.92 14.30 -22.74
C VAL A 387 6.13 13.98 -21.46
N LEU A 388 5.48 14.98 -20.86
CA LEU A 388 4.70 14.76 -19.64
C LEU A 388 3.54 13.79 -19.89
N HIS A 389 2.92 13.86 -21.08
CA HIS A 389 1.79 13.00 -21.43
C HIS A 389 2.19 11.53 -21.46
N ILE A 390 3.30 11.18 -22.13
CA ILE A 390 3.79 9.81 -22.16
C ILE A 390 4.25 9.35 -20.77
N LEU A 391 4.96 10.19 -20.01
CA LEU A 391 5.43 9.81 -18.67
C LEU A 391 4.29 9.42 -17.73
N PHE A 392 3.19 10.18 -17.70
CA PHE A 392 2.03 9.84 -16.88
C PHE A 392 1.34 8.55 -17.33
N ASN A 393 1.20 8.33 -18.63
CA ASN A 393 0.60 7.10 -19.17
C ASN A 393 1.43 5.86 -18.86
N LEU A 394 2.74 5.92 -19.09
CA LEU A 394 3.65 4.81 -18.79
C LEU A 394 3.70 4.53 -17.29
N TYR A 395 3.74 5.58 -16.46
CA TYR A 395 3.71 5.43 -15.00
C TYR A 395 2.41 4.80 -14.52
N ALA A 396 1.25 5.24 -15.02
CA ALA A 396 -0.04 4.68 -14.67
C ALA A 396 -0.16 3.22 -15.11
N LEU A 397 0.27 2.89 -16.33
CA LEU A 397 0.30 1.52 -16.84
C LEU A 397 1.24 0.63 -16.01
N TYR A 398 2.43 1.12 -15.67
CA TYR A 398 3.39 0.41 -14.82
C TYR A 398 2.84 0.16 -13.41
N LEU A 399 2.12 1.13 -12.84
CA LEU A 399 1.57 1.02 -11.49
C LEU A 399 0.36 0.07 -11.43
N LEU A 400 -0.55 0.16 -12.40
CA LEU A 400 -1.84 -0.52 -12.36
C LEU A 400 -1.85 -1.85 -13.14
N GLY A 401 -1.13 -1.90 -14.26
CA GLY A 401 -1.13 -3.03 -15.20
C GLY A 401 -0.61 -4.34 -14.63
N PRO A 402 0.57 -4.39 -13.96
CA PRO A 402 1.18 -5.65 -13.55
C PRO A 402 0.33 -6.48 -12.59
N ALA A 403 -0.45 -5.82 -11.72
CA ALA A 403 -1.33 -6.52 -10.79
C ALA A 403 -2.47 -7.24 -11.55
N LEU A 404 -3.07 -6.58 -12.53
CA LEU A 404 -4.10 -7.16 -13.37
C LEU A 404 -3.52 -8.24 -14.30
N GLU A 405 -2.38 -7.99 -14.94
CA GLU A 405 -1.75 -8.98 -15.84
C GLU A 405 -1.45 -10.29 -15.11
N ARG A 406 -0.92 -10.23 -13.89
CA ARG A 406 -0.70 -11.43 -13.07
C ARG A 406 -2.00 -12.14 -12.68
N LEU A 407 -3.13 -11.43 -12.65
CA LEU A 407 -4.43 -11.99 -12.28
C LEU A 407 -5.09 -12.71 -13.46
N ILE A 408 -5.08 -12.11 -14.66
CA ILE A 408 -5.80 -12.63 -15.83
C ILE A 408 -4.90 -13.31 -16.87
N GLY A 409 -3.57 -13.15 -16.74
CA GLY A 409 -2.56 -13.63 -17.69
C GLY A 409 -2.28 -12.63 -18.81
N SER A 410 -1.07 -12.70 -19.39
CA SER A 410 -0.55 -11.75 -20.39
C SER A 410 -1.43 -11.63 -21.63
N THR A 411 -1.93 -12.74 -22.19
CA THR A 411 -2.79 -12.70 -23.39
C THR A 411 -4.11 -11.98 -23.14
N ARG A 412 -4.80 -12.30 -22.03
CA ARG A 412 -6.06 -11.64 -21.69
C ARG A 412 -5.85 -10.17 -21.32
N PHE A 413 -4.73 -9.87 -20.66
CA PHE A 413 -4.35 -8.48 -20.41
C PHE A 413 -4.13 -7.71 -21.70
N ALA A 414 -3.36 -8.26 -22.65
CA ALA A 414 -3.12 -7.62 -23.94
C ALA A 414 -4.40 -7.37 -24.73
N LEU A 415 -5.27 -8.39 -24.83
CA LEU A 415 -6.58 -8.26 -25.48
C LEU A 415 -7.45 -7.23 -24.77
N GLY A 416 -7.56 -7.29 -23.44
CA GLY A 416 -8.38 -6.35 -22.69
C GLY A 416 -7.90 -4.91 -22.77
N TYR A 417 -6.58 -4.70 -22.75
CA TYR A 417 -5.95 -3.39 -22.91
C TYR A 417 -6.28 -2.79 -24.29
N LEU A 418 -6.08 -3.55 -25.36
CA LEU A 418 -6.36 -3.12 -26.73
C LEU A 418 -7.86 -2.91 -26.98
N LEU A 419 -8.72 -3.83 -26.54
CA LEU A 419 -10.17 -3.71 -26.68
C LEU A 419 -10.70 -2.48 -25.94
N SER A 420 -10.17 -2.18 -24.75
CA SER A 420 -10.56 -0.98 -24.02
C SER A 420 -10.09 0.30 -24.71
N GLY A 421 -8.90 0.28 -25.32
CA GLY A 421 -8.42 1.38 -26.17
C GLY A 421 -9.29 1.60 -27.40
N LEU A 422 -9.61 0.53 -28.13
CA LEU A 422 -10.52 0.59 -29.28
C LEU A 422 -11.90 1.09 -28.89
N GLY A 423 -12.45 0.63 -27.76
CA GLY A 423 -13.72 1.11 -27.22
C GLY A 423 -13.66 2.57 -26.78
N SER A 424 -12.51 3.02 -26.25
CA SER A 424 -12.23 4.43 -25.96
C SER A 424 -12.28 5.28 -27.24
N SER A 425 -11.52 4.90 -28.27
CA SER A 425 -11.51 5.60 -29.57
C SER A 425 -12.90 5.62 -30.22
N ALA A 426 -13.59 4.47 -30.25
CA ALA A 426 -14.93 4.36 -30.82
C ALA A 426 -15.96 5.20 -30.06
N GLY A 427 -15.89 5.20 -28.72
CA GLY A 427 -16.76 6.02 -27.88
C GLY A 427 -16.57 7.52 -28.13
N VAL A 428 -15.34 7.98 -28.33
CA VAL A 428 -15.05 9.37 -28.71
C VAL A 428 -15.67 9.73 -30.06
N VAL A 429 -15.52 8.86 -31.06
CA VAL A 429 -16.12 9.07 -32.40
C VAL A 429 -17.65 9.12 -32.30
N LEU A 430 -18.27 8.18 -31.57
CA LEU A 430 -19.72 8.13 -31.39
C LEU A 430 -20.23 9.40 -30.70
N LEU A 431 -19.61 9.79 -29.59
CA LEU A 431 -19.98 10.99 -28.84
C LEU A 431 -19.78 12.26 -29.67
N ARG A 432 -18.77 12.29 -30.55
CA ARG A 432 -18.53 13.42 -31.46
C ARG A 432 -19.62 13.52 -32.52
N ALA A 433 -20.07 12.38 -33.06
CA ALA A 433 -21.12 12.31 -34.07
C ALA A 433 -22.47 12.82 -33.54
N ILE A 434 -22.76 12.61 -32.25
CA ILE A 434 -23.99 13.12 -31.60
C ILE A 434 -23.80 14.46 -30.89
N GLY A 435 -22.66 15.14 -31.09
CA GLY A 435 -22.42 16.49 -30.58
C GLY A 435 -22.12 16.61 -29.08
N LEU A 436 -21.86 15.49 -28.38
CA LEU A 436 -21.58 15.47 -26.93
C LEU A 436 -20.10 15.69 -26.59
N THR A 437 -19.21 15.69 -27.58
CA THR A 437 -17.80 16.09 -27.40
C THR A 437 -17.32 16.90 -28.59
N LYS A 438 -16.30 17.74 -28.37
CA LYS A 438 -15.63 18.56 -29.38
C LYS A 438 -14.17 18.12 -29.59
N ALA A 439 -13.86 16.85 -29.32
CA ALA A 439 -12.52 16.32 -29.52
C ALA A 439 -12.19 16.24 -31.01
N ASP A 440 -11.28 17.10 -31.48
CA ASP A 440 -10.88 17.15 -32.88
C ASP A 440 -9.71 16.21 -33.21
N GLN A 441 -8.76 16.09 -32.28
CA GLN A 441 -7.63 15.16 -32.38
C GLN A 441 -7.37 14.52 -31.02
N LEU A 442 -7.25 13.19 -30.99
CA LEU A 442 -6.97 12.41 -29.79
C LEU A 442 -5.76 11.49 -30.00
N VAL A 443 -4.89 11.47 -29.00
CA VAL A 443 -3.77 10.55 -28.89
C VAL A 443 -3.63 10.11 -27.43
N GLY A 444 -3.09 8.94 -27.18
CA GLY A 444 -2.66 8.52 -25.86
C GLY A 444 -3.18 7.15 -25.44
N ALA A 445 -2.38 6.49 -24.62
CA ALA A 445 -2.70 5.20 -24.00
C ALA A 445 -3.73 5.30 -22.86
N SER A 446 -4.21 6.50 -22.52
CA SER A 446 -4.95 6.75 -21.27
C SER A 446 -6.33 6.09 -21.25
N GLY A 447 -6.99 5.99 -22.40
CA GLY A 447 -8.21 5.20 -22.58
C GLY A 447 -8.00 3.71 -22.27
N CYS A 448 -6.86 3.15 -22.69
CA CYS A 448 -6.47 1.77 -22.38
C CYS A 448 -6.21 1.59 -20.88
N VAL A 449 -5.55 2.57 -20.23
CA VAL A 449 -5.27 2.55 -18.79
C VAL A 449 -6.55 2.65 -17.97
N MET A 450 -7.49 3.52 -18.36
CA MET A 450 -8.83 3.56 -17.76
C MET A 450 -9.58 2.25 -17.99
N GLY A 451 -9.36 1.61 -19.14
CA GLY A 451 -9.76 0.23 -19.42
C GLY A 451 -9.24 -0.79 -18.42
N VAL A 452 -7.96 -0.75 -18.06
CA VAL A 452 -7.36 -1.63 -17.03
C VAL A 452 -8.05 -1.46 -15.68
N ILE A 453 -8.40 -0.22 -15.31
CA ILE A 453 -9.20 0.07 -14.11
C ILE A 453 -10.62 -0.51 -14.25
N GLY A 454 -11.24 -0.34 -15.42
CA GLY A 454 -12.55 -0.89 -15.77
C GLY A 454 -12.59 -2.42 -15.69
N ILE A 455 -11.62 -3.12 -16.27
CA ILE A 455 -11.52 -4.60 -16.23
C ILE A 455 -11.44 -5.06 -14.77
N SER A 456 -10.65 -4.37 -13.95
CA SER A 456 -10.56 -4.66 -12.52
C SER A 456 -11.92 -4.51 -11.83
N ALA A 457 -12.69 -3.48 -12.18
CA ALA A 457 -14.04 -3.27 -11.67
C ALA A 457 -15.03 -4.37 -12.15
N GLY A 458 -15.01 -4.72 -13.43
CA GLY A 458 -15.84 -5.78 -14.00
C GLY A 458 -15.61 -7.14 -13.33
N LEU A 459 -14.35 -7.51 -13.12
CA LEU A 459 -13.99 -8.73 -12.38
C LEU A 459 -14.53 -8.71 -10.94
N LEU A 460 -14.47 -7.56 -10.25
CA LEU A 460 -14.99 -7.41 -8.89
C LEU A 460 -16.52 -7.47 -8.85
N LEU A 461 -17.20 -6.88 -9.83
CA LEU A 461 -18.66 -6.95 -9.96
C LEU A 461 -19.14 -8.38 -10.18
N ARG A 462 -18.43 -9.16 -11.00
CA ARG A 462 -18.71 -10.59 -11.21
C ARG A 462 -18.56 -11.40 -9.92
N HIS A 463 -17.59 -11.04 -9.07
CA HIS A 463 -17.33 -11.69 -7.78
C HIS A 463 -17.80 -10.84 -6.59
N ARG A 464 -18.92 -10.12 -6.75
CA ARG A 464 -19.45 -9.17 -5.74
C ARG A 464 -19.78 -9.80 -4.38
N GLN A 465 -20.02 -11.12 -4.37
CA GLN A 465 -20.28 -11.90 -3.16
C GLN A 465 -19.05 -12.09 -2.29
N THR A 466 -17.85 -11.80 -2.81
CA THR A 466 -16.65 -11.78 -1.96
C THR A 466 -16.76 -10.63 -0.97
N PRO A 467 -16.35 -10.79 0.31
CA PRO A 467 -16.44 -9.73 1.35
C PRO A 467 -15.73 -8.41 1.00
N LEU A 468 -15.07 -8.36 -0.16
CA LEU A 468 -14.01 -7.45 -0.53
C LEU A 468 -14.21 -6.73 -1.84
N ALA A 469 -15.18 -7.18 -2.63
CA ALA A 469 -15.55 -6.51 -3.85
C ALA A 469 -16.05 -5.09 -3.57
N GLY A 470 -16.92 -4.91 -2.56
CA GLY A 470 -17.51 -3.61 -2.24
C GLY A 470 -16.48 -2.53 -1.90
N ARG A 471 -15.48 -2.83 -1.05
CA ARG A 471 -14.42 -1.85 -0.71
C ARG A 471 -13.56 -1.49 -1.91
N ARG A 472 -13.08 -2.49 -2.65
CA ARG A 472 -12.22 -2.25 -3.83
C ARG A 472 -12.97 -1.49 -4.92
N LEU A 473 -14.26 -1.74 -5.07
CA LEU A 473 -15.10 -0.98 -5.99
C LEU A 473 -15.23 0.48 -5.55
N ARG A 474 -15.32 0.77 -4.24
CA ARG A 474 -15.26 2.16 -3.72
C ARG A 474 -13.91 2.83 -3.98
N GLU A 475 -12.81 2.10 -3.89
CA GLU A 475 -11.46 2.61 -4.22
C GLU A 475 -11.34 2.93 -5.71
N ILE A 476 -11.81 2.03 -6.57
CA ILE A 476 -11.92 2.27 -8.02
C ILE A 476 -12.81 3.48 -8.28
N LEU A 477 -13.98 3.57 -7.63
CA LEU A 477 -14.88 4.72 -7.79
C LEU A 477 -14.20 6.02 -7.37
N ALA A 478 -13.39 6.02 -6.31
CA ALA A 478 -12.61 7.19 -5.91
C ALA A 478 -11.54 7.56 -6.96
N ILE A 479 -10.88 6.58 -7.57
CA ILE A 479 -9.92 6.81 -8.67
C ILE A 479 -10.63 7.40 -9.88
N VAL A 480 -11.77 6.80 -10.29
CA VAL A 480 -12.58 7.28 -11.41
C VAL A 480 -13.11 8.68 -11.14
N ALA A 481 -13.61 8.95 -9.93
CA ALA A 481 -14.09 10.29 -9.55
C ALA A 481 -12.95 11.32 -9.60
N PHE A 482 -11.77 10.98 -9.07
CA PHE A 482 -10.59 11.85 -9.15
C PHE A 482 -10.17 12.11 -10.60
N GLN A 483 -10.15 11.07 -11.44
CA GLN A 483 -9.86 11.19 -12.86
C GLN A 483 -10.88 12.09 -13.57
N THR A 484 -12.17 11.88 -13.33
CA THR A 484 -13.23 12.70 -13.92
C THR A 484 -13.09 14.17 -13.53
N ILE A 485 -12.78 14.47 -12.27
CA ILE A 485 -12.55 15.85 -11.81
C ILE A 485 -11.33 16.46 -12.53
N PHE A 486 -10.25 15.68 -12.70
CA PHE A 486 -9.07 16.12 -13.44
C PHE A 486 -9.36 16.36 -14.93
N ASP A 487 -10.13 15.48 -15.57
CA ASP A 487 -10.52 15.60 -16.97
C ASP A 487 -11.39 16.86 -17.19
N LEU A 488 -12.31 17.14 -16.26
CA LEU A 488 -13.15 18.34 -16.31
C LEU A 488 -12.36 19.63 -16.08
N SER A 489 -11.28 19.59 -15.28
CA SER A 489 -10.45 20.77 -15.04
C SER A 489 -9.38 21.00 -16.11
N THR A 490 -9.08 20.00 -16.94
CA THR A 490 -7.95 20.00 -17.89
C THR A 490 -8.44 19.85 -19.33
N PRO A 491 -8.65 20.95 -20.07
CA PRO A 491 -9.27 20.92 -21.41
C PRO A 491 -8.55 20.05 -22.44
N GLN A 492 -7.25 19.79 -22.24
CA GLN A 492 -6.43 18.96 -23.13
C GLN A 492 -6.63 17.45 -22.91
N VAL A 493 -7.43 17.05 -21.92
CA VAL A 493 -7.69 15.66 -21.54
C VAL A 493 -9.12 15.28 -21.94
N SER A 494 -9.27 14.14 -22.60
CA SER A 494 -10.58 13.70 -23.10
C SER A 494 -11.32 12.86 -22.07
N LEU A 495 -12.28 13.49 -21.37
CA LEU A 495 -13.23 12.79 -20.50
C LEU A 495 -13.97 11.67 -21.26
N ALA A 496 -14.37 11.95 -22.50
CA ALA A 496 -15.05 11.00 -23.37
C ALA A 496 -14.20 9.73 -23.60
N ALA A 497 -12.90 9.90 -23.84
CA ALA A 497 -11.97 8.78 -24.02
C ALA A 497 -11.86 7.95 -22.72
N HIS A 498 -11.69 8.60 -21.57
CA HIS A 498 -11.52 7.92 -20.29
C HIS A 498 -12.77 7.16 -19.84
N LEU A 499 -13.95 7.79 -19.93
CA LEU A 499 -15.21 7.14 -19.56
C LEU A 499 -15.55 5.97 -20.49
N SER A 500 -15.35 6.15 -21.81
CA SER A 500 -15.59 5.09 -22.79
C SER A 500 -14.63 3.92 -22.58
N GLY A 501 -13.33 4.20 -22.37
CA GLY A 501 -12.33 3.17 -22.07
C GLY A 501 -12.64 2.42 -20.78
N PHE A 502 -13.01 3.13 -19.70
CA PHE A 502 -13.44 2.52 -18.45
C PHE A 502 -14.68 1.63 -18.65
N ALA A 503 -15.72 2.12 -19.33
CA ALA A 503 -16.94 1.37 -19.58
C ALA A 503 -16.68 0.10 -20.39
N THR A 504 -15.91 0.19 -21.48
CA THR A 504 -15.48 -0.99 -22.26
C THR A 504 -14.68 -1.94 -21.39
N GLY A 505 -13.77 -1.44 -20.56
CA GLY A 505 -13.01 -2.24 -19.61
C GLY A 505 -13.91 -3.02 -18.65
N VAL A 506 -14.94 -2.39 -18.08
CA VAL A 506 -15.92 -3.06 -17.21
C VAL A 506 -16.59 -4.22 -17.94
N LEU A 507 -17.05 -4.00 -19.17
CA LEU A 507 -17.67 -5.05 -19.98
C LEU A 507 -16.71 -6.21 -20.25
N VAL A 508 -15.47 -5.92 -20.66
CA VAL A 508 -14.41 -6.92 -20.86
C VAL A 508 -14.14 -7.71 -19.58
N GLY A 509 -14.06 -7.02 -18.43
CA GLY A 509 -13.84 -7.64 -17.12
C GLY A 509 -14.99 -8.54 -16.67
N LEU A 510 -16.23 -8.22 -17.02
CA LEU A 510 -17.39 -9.08 -16.76
C LEU A 510 -17.32 -10.39 -17.58
N VAL A 511 -16.86 -10.31 -18.83
CA VAL A 511 -16.72 -11.47 -19.72
C VAL A 511 -15.55 -12.37 -19.31
N PHE A 512 -14.40 -11.79 -18.94
CA PHE A 512 -13.22 -12.57 -18.55
C PHE A 512 -13.47 -13.45 -17.33
N ALA A 513 -13.31 -14.77 -17.50
CA ALA A 513 -13.24 -15.69 -16.37
C ALA A 513 -11.84 -15.60 -15.72
N ALA A 514 -11.77 -15.32 -14.42
CA ALA A 514 -10.54 -15.53 -13.67
C ALA A 514 -10.07 -16.97 -13.90
N ARG A 515 -8.76 -17.20 -14.11
CA ARG A 515 -8.25 -18.57 -14.17
C ARG A 515 -8.65 -19.27 -12.87
N GLY A 516 -9.42 -20.35 -12.98
CA GLY A 516 -9.75 -21.19 -11.85
C GLY A 516 -8.46 -21.62 -11.17
N THR A 517 -8.39 -21.43 -9.86
CA THR A 517 -7.44 -22.15 -9.02
C THR A 517 -7.86 -23.61 -9.07
N ALA A 518 -7.29 -24.37 -10.01
CA ALA A 518 -7.17 -25.81 -9.85
C ALA A 518 -6.29 -26.10 -8.62
#